data_AF-A0A1Y0EE15-F1
#
_entry.id   AF-A0A1Y0EE15-F1
#
_cell.length_a   1.000
_cell.length_b   1.000
_cell.length_c   1.000
_cell.angle_alpha   90.00
_cell.angle_beta   90.00
_cell.angle_gamma   90.00
#
_symmetry.space_group_name_H-M   'P 1'
#
loop_
_entity.id
_entity.type
_entity.pdbx_description
1 polymer ?
#
loop_
_entity_poly.entity_id
_entity_poly.type
_entity_poly.pdbx_seq_one_letter_code
_entity_poly.pdbx_strand_id
1 'polypeptide(L)' 'MRQKLREIRCVCAKGQEVLVVEWGFGASAADQKSSREFRLEDGSPVNYIGSAYEHFYTGQVFTPV' A
#
# COMPACT_ATOMS: atom_id res chain seq x y z
N MET A 1 -6.59 0.29 -16.58
CA MET A 1 -5.94 1.48 -15.99
C MET A 1 -5.91 1.31 -14.48
N ARG A 2 -4.92 1.89 -13.80
CA ARG A 2 -4.79 1.80 -12.34
C ARG A 2 -5.67 2.86 -11.68
N GLN A 3 -6.46 2.48 -10.68
CA GLN A 3 -7.30 3.42 -9.94
C GLN A 3 -6.83 3.50 -8.48
N LYS A 4 -6.62 4.73 -7.99
CA LYS A 4 -6.32 4.96 -6.58
C LYS A 4 -7.56 4.65 -5.75
N LEU A 5 -7.45 3.73 -4.79
CA LEU A 5 -8.58 3.33 -3.95
C LEU A 5 -8.59 4.11 -2.63
N ARG A 6 -7.44 4.17 -1.94
CA ARG A 6 -7.29 4.94 -0.68
C ARG A 6 -5.83 5.24 -0.37
N GLU A 7 -5.64 6.14 0.59
CA GLU A 7 -4.36 6.44 1.24
C GLU A 7 -4.43 6.03 2.71
N ILE A 8 -3.30 5.53 3.21
CA ILE A 8 -3.17 4.96 4.54
C ILE A 8 -1.95 5.61 5.18
N ARG A 9 -2.18 6.44 6.20
CA ARG A 9 -1.09 7.04 6.98
C ARG A 9 -0.46 5.95 7.82
N CYS A 10 0.86 5.85 7.75
CA CYS A 10 1.61 4.89 8.52
C CYS A 10 2.81 5.56 9.18
N VAL A 11 3.27 5.00 10.29
CA VAL A 11 4.50 5.41 10.98
C VAL A 11 5.51 4.27 10.94
N CYS A 12 6.78 4.59 10.71
CA CYS A 12 7.85 3.61 10.89
C CYS A 12 8.39 3.61 12.32
N ALA A 13 9.25 2.64 12.64
CA ALA A 13 9.92 2.53 13.95
C ALA A 13 10.75 3.77 14.34
N LYS A 14 11.15 4.61 13.38
CA LYS A 14 11.87 5.88 13.63
C LYS A 14 10.94 7.06 13.90
N GLY A 15 9.62 6.85 13.94
CA GLY A 15 8.62 7.91 14.11
C GLY A 15 8.35 8.75 12.86
N GLN A 16 8.94 8.42 11.71
CA GLN A 16 8.65 9.09 10.45
C GLN A 16 7.29 8.61 9.91
N GLU A 17 6.43 9.58 9.59
CA GLU A 17 5.17 9.35 8.89
C GLU A 17 5.40 9.14 7.39
N VAL A 18 4.69 8.17 6.82
CA VAL A 18 4.66 7.88 5.39
C VAL A 18 3.23 7.63 4.94
N LEU A 19 2.97 7.84 3.65
CA LEU A 19 1.71 7.44 3.03
C LEU A 19 1.88 6.15 2.24
N VAL A 20 1.05 5.16 2.56
CA VAL A 20 0.86 3.95 1.74
C VAL A 20 -0.42 4.14 0.93
N VAL A 21 -0.32 4.01 -0.39
CA VAL A 21 -1.43 4.13 -1.32
C VAL A 21 -1.87 2.75 -1.79
N GLU A 22 -3.15 2.43 -1.62
CA GLU A 22 -3.77 1.24 -2.19
C GLU A 22 -4.30 1.54 -3.59
N TRP A 23 -3.93 0.68 -4.54
CA TRP A 23 -4.32 0.80 -5.93
C TRP A 23 -5.05 -0.46 -6.39
N GLY A 24 -6.12 -0.27 -7.14
CA GLY A 24 -6.90 -1.33 -7.78
C GLY A 24 -6.55 -1.49 -9.25
N PHE A 25 -6.57 -2.74 -9.72
CA PHE A 25 -6.44 -3.13 -11.12
C PHE A 25 -7.51 -4.14 -11.49
N GLY A 26 -8.08 -4.02 -12.70
CA GLY A 26 -9.08 -4.94 -13.23
C GLY A 26 -10.13 -4.22 -14.08
N ALA A 27 -10.90 -4.98 -14.85
CA ALA A 27 -12.04 -4.45 -15.60
C ALA A 27 -13.21 -4.19 -14.64
N SER A 28 -13.89 -3.06 -14.84
CA SER A 28 -15.12 -2.64 -14.16
C SER A 28 -16.33 -3.52 -14.51
N ALA A 29 -16.21 -4.84 -14.30
CA ALA A 29 -17.32 -5.77 -14.36
C ALA A 29 -17.52 -6.33 -12.95
N ALA A 30 -18.75 -6.22 -12.45
CA ALA A 30 -19.16 -6.32 -11.04
C ALA A 30 -18.76 -7.61 -10.28
N ASP A 31 -18.07 -8.56 -10.91
CA ASP A 31 -17.74 -9.88 -10.37
C ASP A 31 -16.29 -10.36 -10.63
N GLN A 32 -15.40 -9.54 -11.22
CA GLN A 32 -14.00 -9.95 -11.39
C GLN A 32 -13.09 -9.40 -10.29
N LYS A 33 -12.45 -10.33 -9.58
CA LYS A 33 -11.41 -10.12 -8.57
C LYS A 33 -10.50 -8.96 -8.95
N SER A 34 -10.72 -7.79 -8.35
CA SER A 34 -9.83 -6.65 -8.50
C SER A 34 -8.52 -6.96 -7.79
N SER A 35 -7.42 -6.93 -8.53
CA SER A 35 -6.08 -7.05 -7.95
C SER A 35 -5.78 -5.76 -7.19
N ARG A 36 -5.16 -5.89 -6.02
CA ARG A 36 -4.77 -4.78 -5.17
C ARG A 36 -3.25 -4.75 -5.05
N GLU A 37 -2.69 -3.55 -5.07
CA GLU A 37 -1.27 -3.33 -4.81
C GLU A 37 -1.12 -2.14 -3.87
N PHE A 38 -0.16 -2.25 -2.97
CA PHE A 38 0.19 -1.20 -2.03
C PHE A 38 1.55 -0.62 -2.41
N ARG A 39 1.66 0.71 -2.36
CA ARG A 39 2.91 1.42 -2.65
C ARG A 39 3.10 2.59 -1.72
N LEU A 40 4.35 2.99 -1.48
CA LEU A 40 4.67 4.27 -0.84
C LEU A 40 4.32 5.45 -1.77
N GLU A 41 4.37 6.66 -1.23
CA GLU A 41 4.13 7.93 -1.96
C GLU A 41 5.06 8.09 -3.18
N ASP A 42 6.31 7.65 -3.07
CA ASP A 42 7.31 7.65 -4.15
C ASP A 42 7.05 6.56 -5.22
N GLY A 43 6.02 5.73 -5.04
CA GLY A 43 5.68 4.62 -5.92
C GLY A 43 6.45 3.33 -5.65
N SER A 44 7.26 3.26 -4.60
CA SER A 44 7.97 2.04 -4.21
C SER A 44 7.00 0.96 -3.70
N PRO A 45 7.17 -0.32 -4.07
CA PRO A 45 6.25 -1.38 -3.67
C PRO A 45 6.36 -1.73 -2.18
N VAL A 46 5.21 -2.02 -1.56
CA VAL A 46 5.14 -2.53 -0.18
C VAL A 46 4.34 -3.83 -0.12
N ASN A 47 4.78 -4.75 0.74
CA ASN A 47 4.04 -5.95 1.09
C ASN A 47 3.11 -5.67 2.26
N TYR A 48 1.90 -6.24 2.24
CA TYR A 48 1.02 -6.23 3.40
C TYR A 48 1.26 -7.49 4.23
N ILE A 49 1.64 -7.32 5.51
CA ILE A 49 2.02 -8.41 6.41
C ILE A 49 1.28 -8.24 7.74
N GLY A 50 0.30 -9.12 7.98
CA GLY A 50 -0.55 -9.06 9.18
C GLY A 50 -1.41 -7.79 9.20
N SER A 51 -0.91 -6.73 9.82
CA SER A 51 -1.54 -5.41 9.89
C SER A 51 -0.58 -4.26 9.56
N ALA A 52 0.61 -4.56 9.06
CA ALA A 52 1.65 -3.60 8.73
C ALA A 52 2.02 -3.67 7.24
N TYR A 53 2.74 -2.65 6.78
CA TYR A 53 3.28 -2.57 5.43
C TYR A 53 4.79 -2.62 5.48
N GLU A 54 5.41 -3.51 4.71
CA GLU A 54 6.86 -3.65 4.63
C GLU A 54 7.36 -3.16 3.28
N HIS A 55 8.33 -2.24 3.28
CA HIS A 55 9.00 -1.83 2.06
C HIS A 55 9.77 -2.99 1.46
N PHE A 56 9.41 -3.37 0.22
CA PHE A 56 9.95 -4.56 -0.44
C PHE A 56 11.48 -4.57 -0.53
N TYR A 57 12.11 -3.41 -0.75
CA TYR A 57 13.55 -3.32 -0.95
C TYR A 57 14.36 -3.13 0.33
N THR A 58 13.79 -2.49 1.36
CA THR A 58 14.55 -2.14 2.58
C THR A 58 14.14 -2.94 3.81
N GLY A 59 13.05 -3.71 3.75
CA GLY A 59 12.48 -4.40 4.92
C GLY A 59 11.94 -3.45 5.98
N GLN A 60 11.81 -2.16 5.68
CA GLN A 60 11.31 -1.17 6.64
C GLN A 60 9.81 -1.38 6.83
N VAL A 61 9.38 -1.53 8.07
CA VAL A 61 7.98 -1.73 8.45
C VAL A 61 7.32 -0.40 8.80
N PHE A 62 6.10 -0.23 8.31
CA PHE A 62 5.21 0.89 8.56
C PHE A 62 3.88 0.40 9.13
N THR A 63 3.49 0.95 10.28
CA THR A 63 2.26 0.60 10.97
C THR A 63 1.21 1.67 10.72
N PRO A 64 -0.03 1.32 10.35
CA PRO A 64 -1.12 2.30 10.22
C PRO A 64 -1.32 3.11 11.51
N VAL A 65 -1.66 4.40 11.37
CA VAL A 65 -2.08 5.29 12.47
C VAL A 65 -3.56 5.64 12.41
#